data_AF-A0A832N772-F1
#
_entry.id   AF-A0A832N772-F1
#
_cell.length_a   1.000
_cell.length_b   1.000
_cell.length_c   1.000
_cell.angle_alpha   90.00
_cell.angle_beta   90.00
_cell.angle_gamma   90.00
#
_symmetry.space_group_name_H-M   'P 1'
#
loop_
_entity.id
_entity.type
_entity.pdbx_description
1 polymer ?
#
loop_
_entity_poly.entity_id
_entity_poly.type
_entity_poly.pdbx_seq_one_letter_code
_entity_poly.pdbx_strand_id
1 'polypeptide(L)' 'MFDLPEALPPRSRDFLSLLEERVVFFDGAMGTNIQRVPLTPQDFEGLEGCNEILVLTRPDVIRSIHASFLAVGSDIVE' A
#
# COMPACT_ATOMS: atom_id res chain seq x y z
N MET A 1 9.80 23.25 -12.90
CA MET A 1 8.54 23.52 -12.17
C MET A 1 7.50 22.64 -12.83
N PHE A 2 6.91 21.69 -12.11
CA PHE A 2 5.88 20.82 -12.69
C PHE A 2 4.60 21.65 -12.87
N ASP A 3 4.06 21.71 -14.10
CA ASP A 3 2.77 22.33 -14.35
C ASP A 3 1.67 21.39 -13.84
N LEU A 4 1.06 21.77 -12.72
CA LEU A 4 -0.10 21.07 -12.17
C LEU A 4 -1.38 21.56 -12.87
N PRO A 5 -2.37 20.69 -13.10
CA PRO A 5 -3.66 21.10 -13.67
C PRO A 5 -4.36 22.12 -12.76
N GLU A 6 -5.13 23.02 -13.36
CA GLU A 6 -5.80 24.15 -12.69
C GLU A 6 -6.72 23.73 -11.53
N ALA A 7 -7.24 22.49 -11.56
CA ALA A 7 -7.92 21.87 -10.43
C ALA A 7 -7.44 20.42 -10.25
N LEU A 8 -6.83 20.16 -9.10
CA LEU A 8 -6.47 18.81 -8.66
C LEU A 8 -7.69 18.09 -8.05
N PRO A 9 -7.81 16.76 -8.21
CA PRO A 9 -8.78 15.97 -7.47
C PRO A 9 -8.65 16.19 -5.95
N PRO A 10 -9.73 16.11 -5.16
CA PRO A 10 -9.68 16.36 -3.72
C PRO A 10 -8.58 15.57 -2.99
N ARG A 11 -8.42 14.28 -3.30
CA ARG A 11 -7.37 13.42 -2.72
C ARG A 11 -5.95 13.88 -3.05
N SER A 12 -5.73 14.46 -4.24
CA SER A 12 -4.43 15.02 -4.62
C SER A 12 -4.15 16.32 -3.89
N ARG A 13 -5.18 17.12 -3.59
CA ARG A 13 -5.03 18.32 -2.76
C ARG A 13 -4.64 17.95 -1.33
N ASP A 14 -5.29 16.96 -0.74
CA ASP A 14 -5.00 16.51 0.63
C ASP A 14 -3.55 16.03 0.77
N PHE A 15 -3.06 15.25 -0.21
CA PHE A 15 -1.67 14.80 -0.23
C PHE A 15 -0.67 15.97 -0.37
N LEU A 16 -0.88 16.88 -1.34
CA LEU A 16 0.03 18.00 -1.53
C LEU A 16 0.05 18.96 -0.35
N SER A 17 -1.10 19.22 0.28
CA SER A 17 -1.16 20.01 1.50
C SER A 17 -0.37 19.36 2.64
N LEU A 18 -0.45 18.03 2.79
CA LEU A 18 0.32 17.30 3.82
C LEU A 18 1.85 17.44 3.62
N LEU A 19 2.30 17.49 2.37
CA LEU A 19 3.73 17.67 2.03
C LEU A 19 4.26 19.07 2.37
N GLU A 20 3.41 20.10 2.40
CA GLU A 20 3.81 21.45 2.81
C GLU A 20 4.01 21.57 4.33
N GLU A 21 3.29 20.75 5.10
CA GLU A 21 3.30 20.81 6.57
C GLU A 21 4.45 20.00 7.19
N ARG A 22 4.79 18.84 6.61
CA ARG A 22 5.78 17.92 7.17
C ARG A 22 6.27 16.87 6.18
N VAL A 23 7.28 16.09 6.62
CA VAL A 23 7.66 14.85 5.95
C VAL A 23 6.51 13.83 6.05
N VAL A 24 6.21 13.21 4.91
CA VAL A 24 5.18 12.17 4.74
C VAL A 24 5.85 10.81 4.53
N PHE A 25 5.43 9.82 5.30
CA PHE A 25 5.97 8.45 5.23
C PHE A 25 5.02 7.54 4.46
N PHE A 26 5.54 6.91 3.41
CA PHE A 26 4.86 5.80 2.74
C PHE A 26 5.05 4.51 3.53
N ASP A 27 4.25 3.50 3.19
CA ASP A 27 4.45 2.14 3.69
C ASP A 27 5.73 1.51 3.14
N GLY A 28 6.06 0.34 3.70
CA GLY A 28 7.24 -0.41 3.33
C GLY A 28 6.94 -1.51 2.31
N ALA A 29 7.93 -2.38 2.07
CA ALA A 29 7.83 -3.42 1.07
C ALA A 29 6.72 -4.45 1.37
N MET A 30 5.68 -4.48 0.53
CA MET A 30 4.59 -5.47 0.58
C MET A 30 5.11 -6.90 0.40
N GLY A 31 5.87 -7.16 -0.67
CA GLY A 31 6.36 -8.52 -0.99
C GLY A 31 7.20 -9.16 0.12
N THR A 32 8.07 -8.39 0.78
CA THR A 32 8.87 -8.87 1.92
C THR A 32 7.99 -9.23 3.13
N ASN A 33 6.89 -8.51 3.35
CA ASN A 33 5.96 -8.83 4.41
C ASN A 33 5.10 -10.06 4.07
N ILE A 34 4.67 -10.20 2.81
CA ILE A 34 3.97 -11.40 2.31
C ILE A 34 4.83 -12.65 2.53
N GLN A 35 6.14 -12.60 2.26
CA GLN A 35 7.06 -13.73 2.49
C GLN A 35 7.14 -14.21 3.94
N ARG A 36 6.70 -13.41 4.92
CA ARG A 36 6.68 -13.78 6.35
C ARG A 36 5.39 -14.49 6.76
N VAL A 37 4.38 -14.47 5.90
CA VAL A 37 3.08 -15.10 6.14
C VAL A 37 3.15 -16.55 5.64
N PRO A 38 2.61 -17.53 6.40
CA PRO A 38 2.62 -18.93 5.98
C PRO A 38 1.55 -19.18 4.89
N LEU A 39 1.79 -18.64 3.69
CA LEU A 39 0.97 -18.87 2.51
C LEU A 39 1.38 -20.17 1.81
N THR A 40 0.42 -20.79 1.15
CA THR A 40 0.58 -22.01 0.36
C THR A 40 0.40 -21.72 -1.12
N PRO A 41 0.89 -22.57 -2.05
CA PRO A 41 0.64 -22.41 -3.48
C PRO A 41 -0.85 -22.30 -3.86
N GLN A 42 -1.74 -22.90 -3.08
CA GLN A 42 -3.18 -22.81 -3.27
C GLN A 42 -3.71 -21.39 -3.07
N ASP A 43 -3.14 -20.62 -2.13
CA ASP A 43 -3.51 -19.22 -1.90
C ASP A 43 -3.21 -18.33 -3.12
N PHE A 44 -2.28 -18.74 -3.99
CA PHE A 44 -1.93 -18.02 -5.21
C PHE A 44 -2.70 -18.50 -6.45
N GLU A 45 -3.60 -19.49 -6.32
CA GLU A 45 -4.36 -20.07 -7.45
C GLU A 45 -3.47 -20.55 -8.63
N GLY A 46 -2.25 -21.01 -8.33
CA GLY A 46 -1.28 -21.44 -9.35
C GLY A 46 -0.55 -20.29 -10.06
N LEU A 47 -0.77 -19.03 -9.64
CA LEU A 47 -0.04 -17.85 -10.09
C LEU A 47 1.11 -17.53 -9.13
N GLU A 48 1.99 -18.51 -8.90
CA GLU A 48 3.13 -18.37 -8.00
C GLU A 48 3.98 -17.13 -8.34
N GLY A 49 4.21 -16.28 -7.33
CA GLY A 49 4.95 -15.02 -7.48
C GLY A 49 4.11 -13.80 -7.89
N CYS A 50 2.85 -13.98 -8.31
CA CYS A 50 1.91 -12.87 -8.50
C CYS A 50 1.25 -12.55 -7.16
N ASN A 51 1.85 -11.65 -6.37
CA ASN A 51 1.30 -11.26 -5.07
C ASN A 51 -0.05 -10.54 -5.19
N GLU A 52 -0.34 -9.93 -6.33
CA GLU A 52 -1.59 -9.21 -6.60
C GLU A 52 -2.82 -10.13 -6.48
N ILE A 53 -2.68 -11.43 -6.78
CA ILE A 53 -3.79 -12.39 -6.63
C ILE A 53 -4.30 -12.47 -5.19
N LEU A 54 -3.42 -12.22 -4.21
CA LEU A 54 -3.76 -12.26 -2.78
C LEU A 54 -4.74 -11.16 -2.38
N VAL A 55 -4.90 -10.11 -3.18
CA VAL A 55 -5.98 -9.12 -2.97
C VAL A 55 -7.36 -9.78 -3.08
N LEU A 56 -7.49 -10.80 -3.93
CA LEU A 56 -8.73 -11.54 -4.14
C LEU A 56 -8.81 -12.77 -3.24
N THR A 57 -7.72 -13.55 -3.16
CA THR A 57 -7.73 -14.87 -2.51
C THR A 57 -7.46 -14.80 -1.00
N ARG A 58 -6.66 -13.82 -0.56
CA ARG A 58 -6.28 -13.60 0.85
C ARG A 58 -6.32 -12.11 1.25
N PRO A 59 -7.48 -11.43 1.09
CA PRO A 59 -7.61 -10.01 1.44
C PRO A 59 -7.37 -9.74 2.93
N ASP A 60 -7.53 -10.75 3.80
CA ASP A 60 -7.19 -10.69 5.21
C ASP A 60 -5.69 -10.41 5.43
N VAL A 61 -4.83 -11.05 4.64
CA VAL A 61 -3.37 -10.90 4.72
C VAL A 61 -2.96 -9.51 4.26
N ILE A 62 -3.42 -9.09 3.08
CA ILE A 62 -3.07 -7.77 2.52
C ILE A 62 -3.54 -6.65 3.45
N ARG A 63 -4.78 -6.73 3.96
CA ARG A 63 -5.30 -5.76 4.93
C ARG A 63 -4.47 -5.71 6.21
N SER A 64 -4.08 -6.88 6.74
CA SER A 64 -3.27 -6.95 7.95
C SER A 64 -1.89 -6.31 7.76
N ILE A 65 -1.28 -6.46 6.58
CA ILE A 65 0.04 -5.87 6.28
C ILE A 65 -0.08 -4.33 6.21
N HIS A 66 -1.02 -3.77 5.45
CA HIS A 66 -1.23 -2.32 5.44
C HIS A 66 -1.57 -1.76 6.82
N ALA A 67 -2.43 -2.46 7.59
CA ALA A 67 -2.76 -2.06 8.95
C ALA A 67 -1.51 -2.01 9.85
N SER A 68 -0.55 -2.91 9.64
CA SER A 68 0.70 -2.90 10.41
C SER A 68 1.59 -1.69 10.10
N PHE A 69 1.59 -1.20 8.85
CA PHE A 69 2.30 0.02 8.48
C PHE A 69 1.64 1.27 9.07
N LEU A 70 0.31 1.36 8.97
CA LEU A 70 -0.44 2.45 9.59
C LEU A 70 -0.24 2.49 11.11
N ALA A 71 -0.19 1.32 11.77
CA ALA A 71 0.03 1.23 13.21
C ALA A 71 1.40 1.74 13.69
N VAL A 72 2.41 1.77 12.81
CA VAL A 72 3.75 2.30 13.12
C VAL A 72 3.99 3.71 12.56
N GLY A 73 2.95 4.35 12.03
CA GLY A 73 2.96 5.76 11.65
C GLY A 73 3.23 6.03 10.17
N SER A 74 3.08 5.05 9.28
CA SER A 74 2.96 5.36 7.84
C SER A 74 1.71 6.21 7.61
N ASP A 75 1.86 7.25 6.79
CA ASP A 75 0.79 8.18 6.42
C ASP A 75 0.01 7.69 5.20
N ILE A 76 0.66 6.90 4.34
CA ILE A 76 0.15 6.45 3.04
C ILE A 76 0.42 4.96 2.87
N VAL A 77 -0.51 4.28 2.19
CA VAL A 77 -0.41 2.88 1.76
C VAL A 77 -0.52 2.80 0.24
N GLU A 78 0.26 1.91 -0.38
CA GLU A 78 0.20 1.62 -1.84
C GLU A 78 -0.92 0.64 -2.22
#